data_AF-A0A6G3XBP5-F1
#
_entry.id   AF-A0A6G3XBP5-F1
#
_cell.length_a   1.000
_cell.length_b   1.000
_cell.length_c   1.000
_cell.angle_alpha   90.00
_cell.angle_beta   90.00
_cell.angle_gamma   90.00
#
_symmetry.space_group_name_H-M   'P 1'
#
loop_
_entity.id
_entity.type
_entity.pdbx_description
1 polymer ?
#
loop_
_entity_poly.entity_id
_entity_poly.type
_entity_poly.pdbx_seq_one_letter_code
_entity_poly.pdbx_strand_id
1 'polypeptide(L)' 'MTNPFEDEDGAYLVLVNDEGQHSLWPAFAEVPAGWTVA' A
#
# COMPACT_ATOMS: atom_id res chain seq x y z
N MET A 1 8.27 14.21 -11.79
CA MET A 1 7.14 13.59 -11.07
C MET A 1 7.54 12.15 -10.84
N THR A 2 7.99 11.81 -9.64
CA THR A 2 8.34 10.44 -9.25
C THR A 2 7.04 9.75 -8.86
N ASN A 3 6.77 8.60 -9.47
CA ASN A 3 5.63 7.78 -9.10
C ASN A 3 5.82 7.28 -7.66
N PRO A 4 4.84 7.44 -6.76
CA PRO A 4 4.94 7.00 -5.37
C PRO A 4 5.13 5.49 -5.19
N PHE A 5 4.95 4.70 -6.27
CA PHE A 5 5.18 3.26 -6.32
C PHE A 5 6.52 2.84 -6.96
N GLU A 6 7.32 3.81 -7.45
CA GLU A 6 8.61 3.54 -8.12
C GLU A 6 9.81 4.03 -7.30
N ASP A 7 9.63 4.24 -5.98
CA ASP A 7 10.72 4.53 -5.06
C ASP A 7 11.25 3.23 -4.47
N GLU A 8 12.42 2.77 -4.93
CA GLU A 8 13.06 1.53 -4.47
C GLU A 8 13.53 1.61 -3.00
N ASP A 9 13.76 2.83 -2.49
CA ASP A 9 14.11 3.08 -1.09
C ASP A 9 12.87 3.44 -0.23
N GLY A 10 11.68 3.46 -0.85
CA GLY A 10 10.41 3.74 -0.21
C GLY A 10 9.99 2.67 0.80
N ALA A 11 9.34 3.09 1.88
CA ALA A 11 8.66 2.17 2.78
C ALA A 11 7.27 1.81 2.22
N TYR A 12 6.95 0.52 2.17
CA TYR A 12 5.67 0.01 1.68
C TYR A 12 4.99 -0.88 2.71
N LEU A 13 3.67 -0.81 2.73
CA LEU A 13 2.78 -1.67 3.48
C LEU A 13 2.22 -2.73 2.54
N VAL A 14 1.98 -3.92 3.09
CA VAL A 14 1.11 -4.91 2.45
C VAL A 14 -0.27 -4.72 3.02
N LEU A 15 -1.21 -4.38 2.15
CA LEU A 15 -2.61 -4.27 2.51
C LEU A 15 -3.35 -5.53 2.07
N VAL A 16 -4.31 -5.95 2.90
CA VAL A 16 -5.28 -7.00 2.60
C VAL A 16 -6.69 -6.44 2.71
N ASN A 17 -7.58 -6.83 1.80
CA ASN A 17 -9.00 -6.48 1.87
C ASN A 17 -9.85 -7.66 2.35
N ASP A 18 -11.14 -7.41 2.56
CA ASP A 18 -12.10 -8.44 3.01
C ASP A 18 -12.26 -9.61 2.03
N GLU A 19 -11.87 -9.45 0.77
CA GLU A 19 -11.85 -10.49 -0.26
C GLU A 19 -10.55 -11.31 -0.27
N GLY A 20 -9.59 -11.00 0.62
CA GLY A 20 -8.29 -11.67 0.72
C GLY A 20 -7.29 -11.29 -0.38
N GLN A 21 -7.56 -10.21 -1.12
CA GLN A 21 -6.63 -9.67 -2.11
C GLN A 21 -5.51 -8.88 -1.42
N HIS A 22 -4.33 -8.91 -2.01
CA HIS A 22 -3.15 -8.23 -1.48
C HIS A 22 -2.72 -7.11 -2.41
N SER A 23 -2.32 -5.97 -1.82
CA SER A 23 -1.82 -4.81 -2.56
C SER A 23 -0.61 -4.22 -1.87
N LEU A 24 0.40 -3.83 -2.67
CA LEU A 24 1.54 -3.06 -2.17
C LEU A 24 1.16 -1.59 -2.15
N TRP A 25 1.30 -0.94 -0.99
CA TRP A 25 0.85 0.43 -0.78
C TRP A 25 1.95 1.29 -0.16
N PRO A 26 2.16 2.54 -0.60
CA PRO A 26 3.20 3.40 -0.03
C PRO A 26 2.87 3.73 1.43
N ALA A 27 3.81 3.56 2.36
CA ALA A 27 3.57 3.72 3.79
C ALA A 27 3.26 5.16 4.24
N PHE A 28 3.56 6.15 3.39
CA PHE A 28 3.23 7.55 3.64
C PHE A 28 1.82 7.94 3.16
N ALA A 29 1.17 7.09 2.36
CA ALA A 29 -0.17 7.33 1.85
C ALA A 29 -1.22 6.82 2.83
N GLU A 30 -2.35 7.51 2.93
CA GLU A 30 -3.48 7.05 3.74
C GLU A 30 -3.99 5.69 3.21
N VAL A 31 -4.31 4.78 4.12
CA VAL A 31 -4.83 3.45 3.78
C VAL A 31 -6.28 3.62 3.30
N PRO A 32 -6.63 3.13 2.09
CA PRO A 32 -7.99 3.22 1.58
C PRO A 32 -8.98 2.49 2.48
N ALA A 33 -10.21 2.99 2.57
CA ALA A 33 -11.28 2.30 3.28
C ALA A 33 -11.52 0.89 2.68
N GLY A 34 -11.75 -0.11 3.55
CA GLY A 34 -11.90 -1.51 3.15
C GLY A 34 -10.59 -2.28 2.98
N TRP A 35 -9.45 -1.64 3.25
CA TRP A 35 -8.14 -2.29 3.31
C TRP A 35 -7.54 -2.17 4.71
N THR A 36 -6.81 -3.20 5.13
CA THR A 36 -6.10 -3.25 6.40
C THR A 36 -4.66 -3.70 6.20
N VAL A 37 -3.74 -3.25 7.05
CA VAL A 37 -2.36 -3.78 7.03
C VAL A 37 -2.38 -5.25 7.44
N ALA A 38 -1.82 -6.11 6.60
CA ALA A 38 -1.75 -7.56 6.79
C ALA A 38 -0.72 -7.98 7.85
#